data_AF-A0A1E3LFG0-F1
#
_entry.id   AF-A0A1E3LFG0-F1
#
_cell.length_a   1.000
_cell.length_b   1.000
_cell.length_c   1.000
_cell.angle_alpha   90.00
_cell.angle_beta   90.00
_cell.angle_gamma   90.00
#
_symmetry.space_group_name_H-M   'P 1'
#
loop_
_entity.id
_entity.type
_entity.pdbx_description
1 polymer ?
#
loop_
_entity_poly.entity_id
_entity_poly.type
_entity_poly.pdbx_seq_one_letter_code
_entity_poly.pdbx_strand_id
1 'polypeptide(L)'
;MSKKSDRRLTLALAASLIAGGAAFSLPAQAQINVPQAGGTAGGTIAVPAVMPRAVTVEQALKAPKDMEAVIEGHIVNQLKHEHYTFKDASGTIEVEIDDKYLPTGRQITDKTLIRIIGEVDTHRMKPNDIDVKRIEFVE
;
A
#
# COMPACT_ATOMS: atom_id res chain seq x y z
N MET A 1 54.22 -29.52 -10.02
CA MET A 1 54.55 -30.58 -9.02
C MET A 1 53.41 -30.70 -8.02
N SER A 2 52.93 -31.92 -7.79
CA SER A 2 52.17 -32.41 -6.60
C SER A 2 50.80 -31.78 -6.28
N LYS A 3 49.75 -32.52 -5.92
CA LYS A 3 49.58 -33.96 -5.73
C LYS A 3 48.06 -34.26 -5.65
N LYS A 4 47.68 -35.39 -6.23
CA LYS A 4 46.38 -36.07 -6.21
C LYS A 4 46.22 -36.84 -4.88
N SER A 5 44.99 -36.97 -4.34
CA SER A 5 44.50 -38.02 -3.41
C SER A 5 43.33 -37.48 -2.56
N ASP A 6 42.26 -38.18 -2.15
CA ASP A 6 41.59 -39.43 -2.53
C ASP A 6 40.20 -39.47 -1.83
N ARG A 7 39.31 -40.29 -2.39
CA ARG A 7 37.94 -40.60 -1.95
C ARG A 7 37.92 -41.47 -0.69
N ARG A 8 36.97 -41.27 0.25
CA ARG A 8 36.23 -42.28 1.07
C ARG A 8 34.95 -41.63 1.65
N LEU A 9 33.72 -41.89 1.19
CA LEU A 9 32.84 -43.02 1.52
C LEU A 9 32.82 -43.36 3.03
N THR A 10 31.78 -42.89 3.73
CA THR A 10 31.31 -43.50 4.98
C THR A 10 29.80 -43.63 4.94
N LEU A 11 29.39 -44.88 5.16
CA LEU A 11 28.11 -45.51 5.01
C LEU A 11 27.65 -45.88 6.43
N ALA A 12 26.44 -45.49 6.85
CA ALA A 12 25.68 -46.22 7.86
C ALA A 12 24.27 -45.62 7.99
N LEU A 13 23.23 -46.41 7.71
CA LEU A 13 22.40 -46.99 8.78
C LEU A 13 21.37 -47.98 8.21
N ALA A 14 21.46 -49.20 8.74
CA ALA A 14 20.40 -50.13 9.11
C ALA A 14 19.20 -50.37 8.18
N ALA A 15 19.17 -51.60 7.65
CA ALA A 15 17.98 -52.29 7.17
C ALA A 15 17.01 -52.67 8.30
N SER A 16 15.70 -52.72 8.01
CA SER A 16 14.77 -53.76 8.47
C SER A 16 13.45 -53.70 7.71
N LEU A 17 12.93 -54.90 7.41
CA LEU A 17 11.80 -55.24 6.54
C LEU A 17 10.42 -54.86 7.12
N ILE A 18 9.42 -54.66 6.24
CA ILE A 18 8.06 -55.25 6.32
C ILE A 18 7.47 -55.26 4.90
N ALA A 19 6.91 -56.41 4.52
CA ALA A 19 6.28 -56.69 3.24
C ALA A 19 4.79 -56.26 3.20
N GLY A 20 4.35 -55.81 2.02
CA GLY A 20 3.04 -56.12 1.41
C GLY A 20 1.75 -55.66 2.10
N GLY A 21 0.94 -54.87 1.38
CA GLY A 21 -0.49 -54.76 1.65
C GLY A 21 -1.12 -53.48 1.14
N ALA A 22 -1.88 -53.57 0.04
CA ALA A 22 -2.71 -52.51 -0.48
C ALA A 22 -3.91 -52.22 0.43
N ALA A 23 -4.15 -50.96 0.77
CA ALA A 23 -5.48 -50.39 0.98
C ALA A 23 -5.36 -48.86 1.04
N PHE A 24 -6.01 -48.19 0.09
CA PHE A 24 -6.21 -46.75 0.08
C PHE A 24 -6.95 -46.31 1.35
N SER A 25 -6.32 -45.50 2.19
CA SER A 25 -6.98 -44.72 3.25
C SER A 25 -6.06 -43.58 3.68
N LEU A 26 -6.31 -42.37 3.15
CA LEU A 26 -5.76 -41.14 3.71
C LEU A 26 -6.82 -40.51 4.62
N PRO A 27 -6.51 -40.24 5.91
CA PRO A 27 -7.38 -39.48 6.78
C PRO A 27 -7.20 -37.96 6.60
N ALA A 28 -8.33 -37.26 6.65
CA ALA A 28 -8.52 -35.87 7.07
C ALA A 28 -7.65 -34.80 6.38
N GLN A 29 -8.09 -34.36 5.20
CA GLN A 29 -7.80 -33.01 4.76
C GLN A 29 -8.53 -32.02 5.68
N ALA A 30 -7.76 -31.23 6.43
CA ALA A 30 -8.28 -30.06 7.11
C ALA A 30 -8.80 -29.07 6.06
N GLN A 31 -10.11 -29.08 5.86
CA GLN A 31 -10.83 -28.11 5.04
C GLN A 31 -10.73 -26.75 5.72
N ILE A 32 -9.79 -25.91 5.28
CA ILE A 32 -9.84 -24.49 5.62
C ILE A 32 -11.04 -23.91 4.89
N ASN A 33 -12.07 -23.61 5.68
CA ASN A 33 -13.29 -22.95 5.25
C ASN A 33 -12.99 -21.47 4.99
N VAL A 34 -12.40 -21.16 3.83
CA VAL A 34 -12.35 -19.78 3.35
C VAL A 34 -13.78 -19.41 2.94
N PRO A 35 -14.38 -18.31 3.43
CA PRO A 35 -15.68 -17.87 2.94
C PRO A 35 -15.56 -17.56 1.44
N GLN A 36 -16.15 -18.43 0.62
CA GLN A 36 -16.40 -18.18 -0.78
C GLN A 36 -17.43 -17.04 -0.85
N ALA A 37 -16.97 -15.81 -1.08
CA ALA A 37 -17.86 -14.74 -1.51
C ALA A 37 -18.41 -15.13 -2.89
N GLY A 38 -19.66 -15.60 -2.89
CA GLY A 38 -20.36 -16.09 -4.06
C GLY A 38 -20.46 -15.02 -5.14
N GLY A 39 -19.93 -15.32 -6.32
CA GLY A 39 -20.23 -14.61 -7.54
C GLY A 39 -21.02 -15.51 -8.47
N THR A 40 -22.35 -15.39 -8.48
CA THR A 40 -23.20 -15.73 -9.64
C THR A 40 -24.60 -15.18 -9.42
N ALA A 41 -24.97 -14.12 -10.15
CA ALA A 41 -26.23 -13.97 -10.90
C ALA A 41 -26.48 -12.48 -11.26
N GLY A 42 -26.50 -12.19 -12.56
CA GLY A 42 -27.33 -11.13 -13.16
C GLY A 42 -27.16 -9.70 -12.64
N GLY A 43 -26.10 -9.02 -13.06
CA GLY A 43 -25.99 -7.57 -12.95
C GLY A 43 -24.57 -7.14 -13.26
N THR A 44 -24.37 -6.38 -14.34
CA THR A 44 -23.11 -5.68 -14.58
C THR A 44 -22.95 -4.62 -13.50
N ILE A 45 -22.48 -5.00 -12.31
CA ILE A 45 -21.88 -4.05 -11.38
C ILE A 45 -20.55 -3.71 -12.03
N ALA A 46 -20.48 -2.56 -12.68
CA ALA A 46 -19.21 -1.94 -12.99
C ALA A 46 -18.50 -1.78 -11.65
N VAL A 47 -17.60 -2.71 -11.32
CA VAL A 47 -16.65 -2.49 -10.24
C VAL A 47 -15.85 -1.29 -10.73
N PRO A 48 -15.96 -0.10 -10.11
CA PRO A 48 -15.19 1.04 -10.57
C PRO A 48 -13.74 0.58 -10.55
N ALA A 49 -13.05 0.73 -11.68
CA ALA A 49 -11.62 0.45 -11.75
C ALA A 49 -10.97 1.31 -10.65
N VAL A 50 -10.56 0.68 -9.56
CA VAL A 50 -9.85 1.36 -8.48
C VAL A 50 -8.45 1.60 -9.04
N MET A 51 -8.28 2.75 -9.68
CA MET A 51 -6.95 3.22 -10.02
C MET A 51 -6.14 3.32 -8.72
N PRO A 52 -4.87 2.86 -8.71
CA PRO A 52 -4.04 2.92 -7.53
C PRO A 52 -3.84 4.38 -7.13
N ARG A 53 -4.22 4.71 -5.89
CA ARG A 53 -4.09 6.05 -5.32
C ARG A 53 -3.54 5.96 -3.89
N ALA A 54 -2.76 6.94 -3.48
CA ALA A 54 -2.34 7.08 -2.09
C ALA A 54 -3.52 7.63 -1.26
N VAL A 55 -3.88 6.94 -0.17
CA VAL A 55 -4.97 7.36 0.73
C VAL A 55 -4.49 7.86 2.08
N THR A 56 -3.18 7.81 2.31
CA THR A 56 -2.52 8.26 3.55
C THR A 56 -1.25 9.02 3.22
N VAL A 57 -0.81 9.87 4.15
CA VAL A 57 0.46 10.60 4.02
C VAL A 57 1.64 9.64 3.91
N GLU A 58 1.68 8.57 4.70
CA GLU A 58 2.77 7.59 4.63
C GLU A 58 2.86 6.92 3.25
N GLN A 59 1.71 6.62 2.61
CA GLN A 59 1.70 6.07 1.26
C GLN A 59 2.17 7.09 0.23
N ALA A 60 1.77 8.36 0.33
CA ALA A 60 2.23 9.40 -0.57
C ALA A 60 3.76 9.61 -0.50
N LEU A 61 4.34 9.52 0.70
CA LEU A 61 5.80 9.60 0.90
C LEU A 61 6.58 8.46 0.23
N LYS A 62 5.94 7.33 -0.05
CA LYS A 62 6.54 6.15 -0.71
C LYS A 62 6.03 5.95 -2.14
N ALA A 63 5.09 6.78 -2.58
CA ALA A 63 4.46 6.66 -3.88
C ALA A 63 5.42 7.10 -5.00
N PRO A 64 5.29 6.51 -6.20
CA PRO A 64 5.96 7.01 -7.39
C PRO A 64 5.36 8.34 -7.84
N LYS A 65 6.10 9.06 -8.69
CA LYS A 65 5.60 10.29 -9.34
C LYS A 65 4.32 10.04 -10.13
N ASP A 66 3.51 11.08 -10.31
CA ASP A 66 2.24 11.08 -11.02
C ASP A 66 1.19 10.12 -10.42
N MET A 67 1.40 9.62 -9.19
CA MET A 67 0.38 8.85 -8.49
C MET A 67 -0.67 9.80 -7.92
N GLU A 68 -1.95 9.50 -8.15
CA GLU A 68 -3.04 10.24 -7.53
C GLU A 68 -3.00 10.05 -6.00
N ALA A 69 -3.09 11.14 -5.26
CA ALA A 69 -3.22 11.16 -3.81
C ALA A 69 -4.58 11.73 -3.43
N VAL A 70 -5.34 10.98 -2.63
CA VAL A 70 -6.63 11.38 -2.07
C VAL A 70 -6.58 11.17 -0.57
N ILE A 71 -6.21 12.21 0.17
CA ILE A 71 -5.88 12.10 1.59
C ILE A 71 -6.76 13.03 2.41
N GLU A 72 -7.28 12.53 3.52
CA GLU A 72 -8.07 13.28 4.49
C GLU A 72 -7.21 13.68 5.69
N GLY A 73 -7.41 14.89 6.20
CA GLY A 73 -6.55 15.43 7.25
C GLY A 73 -6.73 16.93 7.45
N HIS A 74 -5.71 17.59 7.98
CA HIS A 74 -5.74 18.98 8.41
C HIS A 74 -4.53 19.76 7.89
N ILE A 75 -4.75 21.01 7.49
CA ILE A 75 -3.64 21.95 7.24
C ILE A 75 -3.23 22.56 8.58
N VAL A 76 -2.00 22.30 9.02
CA VAL A 76 -1.51 22.71 10.35
C VAL A 76 -0.71 24.02 10.31
N ASN A 77 -0.06 24.32 9.20
CA ASN A 77 0.75 25.53 9.06
C ASN A 77 0.98 25.91 7.58
N GLN A 78 1.21 27.19 7.31
CA GLN A 78 1.73 27.67 6.03
C GLN A 78 3.25 27.85 6.14
N LEU A 79 4.01 27.20 5.25
CA LEU A 79 5.47 27.26 5.26
C LEU A 79 5.97 28.46 4.44
N LYS A 80 5.42 28.64 3.24
CA LYS A 80 5.71 29.75 2.31
C LYS A 80 4.48 29.97 1.42
N HIS A 81 4.55 30.98 0.53
CA HIS A 81 3.50 31.20 -0.47
C HIS A 81 3.24 29.90 -1.24
N GLU A 82 1.99 29.45 -1.31
CA GLU A 82 1.53 28.19 -1.95
C GLU A 82 1.98 26.87 -1.31
N HIS A 83 2.83 26.87 -0.27
CA HIS A 83 3.25 25.62 0.41
C HIS A 83 2.73 25.54 1.84
N TYR A 84 2.12 24.40 2.16
CA TYR A 84 1.47 24.15 3.44
C TYR A 84 1.91 22.82 4.03
N THR A 85 1.87 22.71 5.36
CA THR A 85 2.02 21.43 6.05
C THR A 85 0.65 20.79 6.22
N PHE A 86 0.49 19.62 5.63
CA PHE A 86 -0.69 18.78 5.77
C PHE A 86 -0.40 17.64 6.75
N LYS A 87 -1.37 17.31 7.60
CA LYS A 87 -1.27 16.27 8.62
C LYS A 87 -2.46 15.34 8.57
N ASP A 88 -2.16 14.05 8.58
CA ASP A 88 -3.12 12.95 8.76
C ASP A 88 -2.69 12.10 9.98
N ALA A 89 -3.49 11.10 10.36
CA ALA A 89 -3.17 10.09 11.36
C ALA A 89 -1.86 9.34 11.07
N SER A 90 -1.51 9.18 9.79
CA SER A 90 -0.29 8.49 9.35
C SER A 90 0.99 9.34 9.45
N GLY A 91 0.88 10.67 9.46
CA GLY A 91 2.05 11.55 9.50
C GLY A 91 1.81 12.95 8.94
N THR A 92 2.89 13.62 8.54
CA THR A 92 2.87 14.98 7.97
C THR A 92 3.61 15.03 6.63
N ILE A 93 3.10 15.83 5.68
CA ILE A 93 3.69 16.04 4.36
C ILE A 93 3.55 17.51 3.94
N GLU A 94 4.47 17.98 3.09
CA GLU A 94 4.35 19.28 2.44
C GLU A 94 3.39 19.14 1.25
N VAL A 95 2.46 20.09 1.12
CA VAL A 95 1.51 20.13 0.02
C VAL A 95 1.60 21.49 -0.66
N GLU A 96 1.59 21.47 -1.99
CA GLU A 96 1.55 22.65 -2.83
C GLU A 96 0.10 22.92 -3.23
N ILE A 97 -0.39 24.10 -2.89
CA ILE A 97 -1.76 24.54 -3.19
C ILE A 97 -1.65 25.91 -3.84
N ASP A 98 -1.83 25.95 -5.16
CA ASP A 98 -1.98 27.21 -5.88
C ASP A 98 -3.16 28.02 -5.33
N ASP A 99 -3.04 29.35 -5.39
CA ASP A 99 -4.09 30.29 -4.97
C ASP A 99 -5.46 30.02 -5.64
N LYS A 100 -5.46 29.47 -6.86
CA LYS A 100 -6.68 29.12 -7.61
C LYS A 100 -7.48 27.96 -6.99
N TYR A 101 -6.83 27.11 -6.19
CA TYR A 101 -7.46 25.97 -5.52
C TYR A 101 -7.81 26.26 -4.06
N LEU A 102 -7.36 27.39 -3.52
CA LEU A 102 -7.74 27.80 -2.18
C LEU A 102 -9.24 28.16 -2.14
N PRO A 103 -9.96 27.71 -1.11
CA PRO A 103 -11.37 28.00 -0.96
C PRO A 103 -11.57 29.49 -0.69
N THR A 104 -12.37 30.15 -1.54
CA THR A 104 -12.72 31.55 -1.36
C THR A 104 -13.74 31.72 -0.25
N GLY A 105 -13.47 32.62 0.70
CA GLY A 105 -14.41 32.95 1.78
C GLY A 105 -14.54 31.92 2.91
N ARG A 106 -13.76 30.82 2.90
CA ARG A 106 -13.71 29.84 3.99
C ARG A 106 -12.27 29.66 4.46
N GLN A 107 -12.00 29.94 5.73
CA GLN A 107 -10.67 29.74 6.31
C GLN A 107 -10.44 28.26 6.59
N ILE A 108 -9.31 27.72 6.11
CA ILE A 108 -8.85 26.40 6.53
C ILE A 108 -8.06 26.58 7.83
N THR A 109 -8.50 25.90 8.88
CA THR A 109 -7.83 25.90 10.19
C THR A 109 -7.25 24.53 10.48
N ASP A 110 -6.38 24.44 11.48
CA ASP A 110 -5.81 23.19 11.99
C ASP A 110 -6.86 22.21 12.56
N LYS A 111 -8.10 22.67 12.77
CA LYS A 111 -9.24 21.86 13.21
C LYS A 111 -10.16 21.44 12.07
N THR A 112 -9.98 22.01 10.89
CA THR A 112 -10.86 21.74 9.74
C THR A 112 -10.42 20.45 9.08
N LEU A 113 -11.28 19.43 9.08
CA LEU A 113 -11.03 18.21 8.33
C LEU A 113 -11.31 18.49 6.85
N ILE A 114 -10.28 18.28 6.02
CA ILE A 114 -10.37 18.45 4.58
C ILE A 114 -9.85 17.20 3.88
N ARG A 115 -10.33 16.98 2.67
CA ARG A 115 -9.79 16.03 1.72
C ARG A 115 -9.04 16.79 0.64
N ILE A 116 -7.77 16.45 0.46
CA ILE A 116 -6.97 16.94 -0.65
C ILE A 116 -6.92 15.87 -1.75
N ILE A 117 -7.06 16.31 -2.99
CA ILE A 117 -6.93 15.48 -4.18
C ILE A 117 -5.85 16.11 -5.06
N GLY A 118 -4.82 15.35 -5.35
CA GLY A 118 -3.64 15.83 -6.03
C GLY A 118 -2.78 14.73 -6.61
N GLU A 119 -1.59 15.11 -7.05
CA GLU A 119 -0.59 14.19 -7.63
C GLU A 119 0.65 14.22 -6.74
N VAL A 120 1.26 13.05 -6.52
CA VAL A 120 2.52 12.97 -5.79
C VAL A 120 3.65 13.41 -6.72
N ASP A 121 4.40 14.42 -6.31
CA ASP A 121 5.69 14.75 -6.92
C ASP A 121 6.83 14.12 -6.11
N THR A 122 7.84 13.63 -6.83
CA THR A 122 9.00 12.97 -6.23
C THR A 122 10.25 13.75 -6.54
N HIS A 123 10.97 14.10 -5.48
CA HIS A 123 12.21 14.83 -5.58
C HIS A 123 13.42 13.92 -5.38
N ARG A 124 14.53 14.17 -6.11
CA ARG A 124 15.76 13.36 -5.97
C ARG A 124 16.48 13.54 -4.62
N MET A 125 16.32 14.70 -4.01
CA MET A 125 17.08 15.16 -2.82
C MET A 125 16.18 15.61 -1.67
N LYS A 126 14.86 15.61 -1.87
CA LYS A 126 13.86 16.08 -0.91
C LYS A 126 12.78 15.00 -0.72
N PRO A 127 12.05 15.00 0.40
CA PRO A 127 10.86 14.18 0.54
C PRO A 127 9.84 14.50 -0.56
N ASN A 128 8.97 13.54 -0.85
CA ASN A 128 7.84 13.74 -1.73
C ASN A 128 6.86 14.75 -1.14
N ASP A 129 6.15 15.39 -2.05
CA ASP A 129 5.17 16.44 -1.85
C ASP A 129 3.95 16.15 -2.73
N ILE A 130 2.86 16.86 -2.46
CA ILE A 130 1.60 16.66 -3.19
C ILE A 130 1.17 17.97 -3.82
N ASP A 131 1.06 17.94 -5.15
CA ASP A 131 0.44 18.99 -5.95
C ASP A 131 -1.08 18.89 -5.85
N VAL A 132 -1.68 19.73 -5.01
CA VAL A 132 -3.12 19.70 -4.78
C VAL A 132 -3.84 20.34 -5.96
N LYS A 133 -4.75 19.58 -6.59
CA LYS A 133 -5.61 20.06 -7.67
C LYS A 133 -7.04 20.36 -7.19
N ARG A 134 -7.43 19.85 -6.02
CA ARG A 134 -8.76 20.07 -5.43
C ARG A 134 -8.73 19.88 -3.93
N ILE A 135 -9.48 20.74 -3.23
CA ILE A 135 -9.76 20.65 -1.79
C ILE A 135 -11.25 20.46 -1.60
N GLU A 136 -11.63 19.54 -0.71
CA GLU A 136 -13.00 19.30 -0.31
C GLU A 136 -13.10 19.34 1.21
N PHE A 137 -14.14 19.97 1.73
CA PHE A 137 -14.41 19.97 3.17
C PHE A 137 -15.15 18.70 3.54
N VAL A 138 -14.65 17.99 4.56
CA VAL A 138 -15.31 16.81 5.12
C VAL A 138 -16.09 17.29 6.34
N GLU A 139 -17.39 17.48 6.18
CA GLU A 139 -18.32 17.94 7.22
C GLU A 139 -18.90 16.78 8.03
#